data_AF-A0A9Y4NU65-F1
#
_entry.id   AF-A0A9Y4NU65-F1
#
_cell.length_a   1.000
_cell.length_b   1.000
_cell.length_c   1.000
_cell.angle_alpha   90.00
_cell.angle_beta   90.00
_cell.angle_gamma   90.00
#
_symmetry.space_group_name_H-M   'P 1'
#
loop_
_entity.id
_entity.type
_entity.pdbx_description
1 polymer ?
#
loop_
_entity_poly.entity_id
_entity_poly.type
_entity_poly.pdbx_seq_one_letter_code
_entity_poly.pdbx_strand_id
1 'polypeptide(L)'
;MSTGALYNDQGGAETAVEAGQESTPTSSSSGAAFGLFSADFKKNEDLKEMLESSKESLKLEAMKRIVGLIAKGKNASELFPAVVKNVASKNIELKKLVYVYLVRYAEEQQDLALLSISTFQRALKDPNQFIRASALRVLSSIRVPIIVPIMMLAIKEAAADLSPYVRKTSAHAIQKLYSLDADQKEQLIEVIEKLLKDKSTVSTIRALQYSFHGGGRRPLEGALVKRFSS
;
A
#
# COMPACT_ATOMS: atom_id res chain seq x y z
N MET A 1 -20.86 -59.31 40.24
CA MET A 1 -21.21 -60.73 40.44
C MET A 1 -21.76 -61.26 39.13
N SER A 2 -20.98 -62.10 38.45
CA SER A 2 -21.44 -63.31 37.76
C SER A 2 -20.31 -63.81 36.87
N THR A 3 -19.57 -64.73 37.48
CA THR A 3 -18.64 -65.70 36.91
C THR A 3 -19.37 -66.67 35.99
N GLY A 4 -18.75 -67.06 34.88
CA GLY A 4 -19.19 -68.18 34.06
C GLY A 4 -17.99 -68.79 33.35
N ALA A 5 -17.51 -69.90 33.89
CA ALA A 5 -16.31 -70.60 33.48
C ALA A 5 -16.51 -71.51 32.25
N LEU A 6 -15.38 -71.77 31.61
CA LEU A 6 -15.05 -72.77 30.60
C LEU A 6 -15.82 -74.10 30.64
N TYR A 7 -16.15 -74.61 29.44
CA TYR A 7 -15.95 -76.02 29.08
C TYR A 7 -15.40 -76.10 27.64
N ASN A 8 -14.38 -76.93 27.48
CA ASN A 8 -13.60 -77.22 26.28
C ASN A 8 -13.98 -78.63 25.81
N ASP A 9 -14.24 -78.87 24.52
CA ASP A 9 -13.84 -80.13 23.87
C ASP A 9 -13.87 -80.09 22.33
N GLN A 10 -12.70 -80.45 21.77
CA GLN A 10 -12.34 -81.21 20.56
C GLN A 10 -13.09 -81.08 19.22
N GLY A 11 -12.26 -80.95 18.18
CA GLY A 11 -12.58 -81.35 16.80
C GLY A 11 -11.56 -80.81 15.80
N GLY A 12 -10.41 -81.48 15.65
CA GLY A 12 -9.34 -81.05 14.75
C GLY A 12 -9.60 -81.33 13.28
N ALA A 13 -8.89 -80.60 12.41
CA ALA A 13 -8.20 -81.11 11.23
C ALA A 13 -7.35 -79.99 10.62
N GLU A 14 -6.14 -80.37 10.26
CA GLU A 14 -5.03 -79.55 9.80
C GLU A 14 -5.27 -78.94 8.41
N THR A 15 -4.71 -77.75 8.17
CA THR A 15 -4.02 -77.42 6.91
C THR A 15 -3.20 -76.14 7.11
N ALA A 16 -1.88 -76.30 7.06
CA ALA A 16 -0.88 -75.26 6.83
C ALA A 16 -1.18 -74.55 5.49
N VAL A 17 -0.82 -73.31 5.17
CA VAL A 17 0.43 -72.52 5.25
C VAL A 17 -0.06 -71.10 4.83
N GLU A 18 0.31 -69.94 5.37
CA GLU A 18 1.61 -69.27 5.32
C GLU A 18 1.44 -67.90 6.03
N ALA A 19 2.32 -67.59 6.98
CA ALA A 19 2.44 -66.29 7.66
C ALA A 19 3.23 -65.30 6.77
N GLY A 20 3.19 -63.99 6.90
CA GLY A 20 2.63 -63.13 7.94
C GLY A 20 3.00 -61.67 7.58
N GLN A 21 2.06 -60.78 7.85
CA GLN A 21 2.17 -59.34 7.70
C GLN A 21 2.40 -58.77 9.10
N GLU A 22 3.52 -58.08 9.35
CA GLU A 22 3.58 -56.94 10.29
C GLU A 22 4.98 -56.29 10.36
N SER A 23 5.03 -54.98 10.09
CA SER A 23 5.80 -54.01 10.89
C SER A 23 5.42 -52.58 10.50
N THR A 24 4.69 -51.92 11.41
CA THR A 24 4.74 -50.51 11.83
C THR A 24 5.14 -49.39 10.83
N PRO A 25 4.36 -48.28 10.74
CA PRO A 25 4.73 -47.12 9.94
C PRO A 25 5.69 -46.21 10.71
N THR A 26 6.85 -45.93 10.13
CA THR A 26 7.78 -44.88 10.60
C THR A 26 7.92 -43.80 9.53
N SER A 27 7.96 -42.57 10.03
CA SER A 27 7.89 -41.26 9.38
C SER A 27 9.00 -40.89 8.38
N SER A 28 8.65 -39.87 7.56
CA SER A 28 9.50 -38.83 6.90
C SER A 28 10.09 -39.17 5.52
N SER A 29 9.58 -38.54 4.44
CA SER A 29 10.08 -37.28 3.81
C SER A 29 11.08 -37.60 2.68
N SER A 30 11.16 -36.99 1.50
CA SER A 30 10.58 -35.81 0.86
C SER A 30 10.92 -35.90 -0.63
N GLY A 31 10.05 -35.43 -1.52
CA GLY A 31 10.38 -35.36 -2.95
C GLY A 31 9.27 -34.88 -3.87
N ALA A 32 8.46 -33.90 -3.45
CA ALA A 32 7.43 -33.30 -4.31
C ALA A 32 7.80 -31.85 -4.65
N ALA A 33 8.79 -31.68 -5.50
CA ALA A 33 9.13 -30.39 -6.11
C ALA A 33 8.53 -30.30 -7.52
N PHE A 34 7.20 -30.25 -7.66
CA PHE A 34 6.57 -29.92 -8.96
C PHE A 34 5.16 -29.29 -8.89
N GLY A 35 4.72 -28.76 -7.74
CA GLY A 35 3.36 -28.21 -7.57
C GLY A 35 3.24 -26.71 -7.29
N LEU A 36 4.34 -25.97 -7.13
CA LEU A 36 4.29 -24.66 -6.47
C LEU A 36 3.94 -23.47 -7.38
N PHE A 37 4.08 -23.57 -8.70
CA PHE A 37 3.92 -22.41 -9.59
C PHE A 37 2.50 -22.21 -10.16
N SER A 38 1.58 -23.17 -9.98
CA SER A 38 0.24 -23.10 -10.58
C SER A 38 -0.83 -22.51 -9.63
N ALA A 39 -0.59 -22.57 -8.32
CA ALA A 39 -1.57 -22.13 -7.30
C ALA A 39 -1.63 -20.61 -7.11
N ASP A 40 -0.61 -19.85 -7.52
CA ASP A 40 -0.58 -18.39 -7.35
C ASP A 40 -1.35 -17.66 -8.47
N PHE A 41 -1.41 -18.18 -9.70
CA PHE A 41 -2.17 -17.56 -10.80
C PHE A 41 -3.70 -17.64 -10.60
N LYS A 42 -4.21 -18.80 -10.12
CA LYS A 42 -5.63 -18.94 -9.74
C LYS A 42 -6.04 -17.98 -8.62
N LYS A 43 -5.08 -17.54 -7.78
CA LYS A 43 -5.29 -16.57 -6.69
C LYS A 43 -5.20 -15.10 -7.13
N ASN A 44 -4.89 -14.81 -8.40
CA ASN A 44 -4.93 -13.44 -8.90
C ASN A 44 -6.17 -13.21 -9.75
N GLU A 45 -6.66 -14.24 -10.46
CA GLU A 45 -7.94 -14.17 -11.19
C GLU A 45 -9.15 -13.97 -10.26
N ASP A 46 -9.21 -14.68 -9.12
CA ASP A 46 -10.25 -14.48 -8.11
C ASP A 46 -10.20 -13.06 -7.51
N LEU A 47 -9.00 -12.52 -7.24
CA LEU A 47 -8.83 -11.16 -6.73
C LEU A 47 -9.32 -10.11 -7.72
N LYS A 48 -9.07 -10.32 -9.01
CA LYS A 48 -9.59 -9.43 -10.06
C LYS A 48 -11.11 -9.44 -10.08
N GLU A 49 -11.73 -10.61 -10.04
CA GLU A 49 -13.20 -10.73 -9.99
C GLU A 49 -13.78 -10.06 -8.74
N MET A 50 -13.16 -10.28 -7.57
CA MET A 50 -13.57 -9.64 -6.32
C MET A 50 -13.46 -8.11 -6.37
N LEU A 51 -12.45 -7.55 -7.05
CA LEU A 51 -12.28 -6.10 -7.24
C LEU A 51 -13.31 -5.49 -8.19
N GLU A 52 -13.81 -6.27 -9.14
CA GLU A 52 -14.81 -5.85 -10.13
C GLU A 52 -16.25 -6.11 -9.68
N SER A 53 -16.45 -6.89 -8.61
CA SER A 53 -17.75 -7.14 -8.00
C SER A 53 -18.49 -5.85 -7.61
N SER A 54 -19.82 -5.89 -7.54
CA SER A 54 -20.62 -4.77 -7.00
C SER A 54 -20.52 -4.65 -5.47
N LYS A 55 -20.09 -5.71 -4.78
CA LYS A 55 -20.03 -5.75 -3.31
C LYS A 55 -18.75 -5.12 -2.78
N GLU A 56 -18.89 -4.04 -2.03
CA GLU A 56 -17.74 -3.32 -1.46
C GLU A 56 -16.95 -4.14 -0.43
N SER A 57 -17.60 -5.11 0.25
CA SER A 57 -16.94 -6.04 1.17
C SER A 57 -15.94 -6.96 0.45
N LEU A 58 -16.29 -7.46 -0.74
CA LEU A 58 -15.40 -8.31 -1.54
C LEU A 58 -14.20 -7.53 -2.06
N LYS A 59 -14.41 -6.29 -2.51
CA LYS A 59 -13.33 -5.39 -2.92
C LYS A 59 -12.34 -5.12 -1.79
N LEU A 60 -12.87 -4.87 -0.59
CA LEU A 60 -12.07 -4.64 0.61
C LEU A 60 -11.23 -5.87 0.96
N GLU A 61 -11.83 -7.05 0.94
CA GLU A 61 -11.12 -8.30 1.20
C GLU A 61 -10.02 -8.55 0.17
N ALA A 62 -10.32 -8.35 -1.12
CA ALA A 62 -9.33 -8.47 -2.19
C ALA A 62 -8.16 -7.51 -1.97
N MET A 63 -8.42 -6.24 -1.66
CA MET A 63 -7.37 -5.26 -1.40
C MET A 63 -6.51 -5.61 -0.17
N LYS A 64 -7.10 -6.17 0.89
CA LYS A 64 -6.33 -6.65 2.06
C LYS A 64 -5.37 -7.76 1.66
N ARG A 65 -5.84 -8.71 0.86
CA ARG A 65 -5.00 -9.81 0.34
C ARG A 65 -3.89 -9.29 -0.56
N ILE A 66 -4.19 -8.37 -1.48
CA ILE A 66 -3.20 -7.75 -2.38
C ILE A 66 -2.11 -7.02 -1.60
N VAL A 67 -2.46 -6.20 -0.61
CA VAL A 67 -1.46 -5.53 0.24
C VAL A 67 -0.63 -6.55 1.02
N GLY A 68 -1.23 -7.65 1.48
CA GLY A 68 -0.51 -8.78 2.07
C GLY A 68 0.47 -9.47 1.12
N LEU A 69 0.17 -9.56 -0.17
CA LEU A 69 1.09 -10.08 -1.20
C LEU A 69 2.27 -9.13 -1.41
N ILE A 70 2.00 -7.82 -1.52
CA ILE A 70 3.05 -6.78 -1.65
C ILE A 70 3.98 -6.79 -0.45
N ALA A 71 3.43 -6.92 0.78
CA ALA A 71 4.21 -7.00 2.00
C ALA A 71 5.14 -8.23 2.04
N LYS A 72 4.80 -9.30 1.33
CA LYS A 72 5.63 -10.50 1.14
C LYS A 72 6.59 -10.39 -0.05
N GLY A 73 6.64 -9.24 -0.72
CA GLY A 73 7.47 -9.02 -1.91
C GLY A 73 6.94 -9.67 -3.18
N LYS A 74 5.71 -10.19 -3.19
CA LYS A 74 5.09 -10.76 -4.40
C LYS A 74 4.59 -9.65 -5.32
N ASN A 75 4.74 -9.85 -6.63
CA ASN A 75 4.26 -8.89 -7.62
C ASN A 75 2.74 -9.03 -7.83
N ALA A 76 2.03 -7.91 -7.79
CA ALA A 76 0.60 -7.80 -8.04
C ALA A 76 0.28 -6.69 -9.06
N SER A 77 1.24 -6.29 -9.90
CA SER A 77 1.08 -5.21 -10.89
C SER A 77 0.01 -5.50 -11.94
N GLU A 78 -0.27 -6.76 -12.25
CA GLU A 78 -1.32 -7.15 -13.21
C GLU A 78 -2.74 -6.75 -12.75
N LEU A 79 -2.94 -6.54 -11.45
CA LEU A 79 -4.22 -6.12 -10.87
C LEU A 79 -4.45 -4.60 -10.98
N PHE A 80 -3.48 -3.84 -11.48
CA PHE A 80 -3.50 -2.37 -11.49
C PHE A 80 -4.78 -1.78 -12.12
N PRO A 81 -5.24 -2.24 -13.31
CA PRO A 81 -6.48 -1.72 -13.90
C PRO A 81 -7.71 -1.94 -12.99
N ALA A 82 -7.81 -3.10 -12.33
CA ALA A 82 -8.92 -3.42 -11.44
C ALA A 82 -8.85 -2.59 -10.14
N VAL A 83 -7.65 -2.31 -9.64
CA VAL A 83 -7.45 -1.46 -8.46
C VAL A 83 -7.80 0.01 -8.74
N VAL A 84 -7.37 0.56 -9.88
CA VAL A 84 -7.61 1.97 -10.26
C VAL A 84 -9.10 2.30 -10.35
N LYS A 85 -9.93 1.37 -10.84
CA LYS A 85 -11.41 1.54 -10.88
C LYS A 85 -12.01 1.85 -9.50
N ASN A 86 -11.33 1.45 -8.43
CA ASN A 86 -11.80 1.57 -7.06
C ASN A 86 -11.25 2.79 -6.30
N VAL A 87 -10.44 3.65 -6.94
CA VAL A 87 -9.84 4.85 -6.32
C VAL A 87 -10.88 5.84 -5.78
N ALA A 88 -12.07 5.89 -6.41
CA ALA A 88 -13.17 6.76 -6.05
C ALA A 88 -14.17 6.14 -5.06
N SER A 89 -13.90 4.96 -4.50
CA SER A 89 -14.79 4.29 -3.53
C SER A 89 -15.09 5.19 -2.32
N LYS A 90 -16.28 5.02 -1.74
CA LYS A 90 -16.71 5.73 -0.53
C LYS A 90 -16.19 5.06 0.74
N ASN A 91 -15.89 3.76 0.71
CA ASN A 91 -15.28 3.06 1.82
C ASN A 91 -13.84 3.55 2.06
N ILE A 92 -13.65 4.14 3.24
CA ILE A 92 -12.39 4.76 3.66
C ILE A 92 -11.27 3.73 3.78
N GLU A 93 -11.58 2.52 4.26
CA GLU A 93 -10.60 1.45 4.43
C GLU A 93 -10.13 0.93 3.07
N LEU A 94 -11.06 0.68 2.16
CA LEU A 94 -10.76 0.28 0.78
C LEU A 94 -9.90 1.35 0.09
N LYS A 95 -10.29 2.62 0.19
CA LYS A 95 -9.56 3.75 -0.39
C LYS A 95 -8.13 3.85 0.13
N LYS A 96 -7.89 3.65 1.44
CA LYS A 96 -6.54 3.64 2.02
C LYS A 96 -5.66 2.56 1.40
N LEU A 97 -6.18 1.34 1.25
CA LEU A 97 -5.44 0.22 0.65
C LEU A 97 -5.12 0.49 -0.83
N VAL A 98 -6.08 1.06 -1.57
CA VAL A 98 -5.87 1.48 -2.97
C VAL A 98 -4.73 2.50 -3.05
N TYR A 99 -4.65 3.44 -2.12
CA TYR A 99 -3.58 4.45 -2.10
C TYR A 99 -2.22 3.84 -1.81
N VAL A 100 -2.13 2.89 -0.88
CA VAL A 100 -0.87 2.14 -0.63
C VAL A 100 -0.42 1.42 -1.90
N TYR A 101 -1.35 0.77 -2.60
CA TYR A 101 -1.06 0.08 -3.86
C TYR A 101 -0.56 1.04 -4.95
N LEU A 102 -1.24 2.18 -5.15
CA LEU A 102 -0.86 3.18 -6.16
C LEU A 102 0.55 3.72 -5.92
N VAL A 103 0.90 4.05 -4.68
CA VAL A 103 2.25 4.54 -4.35
C VAL A 103 3.32 3.51 -4.70
N ARG A 104 3.02 2.20 -4.61
CA ARG A 104 3.98 1.15 -4.94
C ARG A 104 4.19 0.97 -6.44
N TYR A 105 3.13 1.05 -7.24
CA TYR A 105 3.15 0.62 -8.65
C TYR A 105 3.00 1.76 -9.68
N ALA A 106 2.65 2.98 -9.26
CA ALA A 106 2.37 4.07 -10.20
C ALA A 106 3.57 4.46 -11.07
N GLU A 107 4.80 4.27 -10.59
CA GLU A 107 6.01 4.51 -11.39
C GLU A 107 6.19 3.51 -12.53
N GLU A 108 5.82 2.25 -12.28
CA GLU A 108 5.91 1.16 -13.25
C GLU A 108 4.75 1.22 -14.26
N GLN A 109 3.61 1.81 -13.87
CA GLN A 109 2.36 1.85 -14.65
C GLN A 109 1.84 3.30 -14.78
N GLN A 110 2.66 4.19 -15.33
CA GLN A 110 2.39 5.64 -15.36
C GLN A 110 1.09 5.99 -16.06
N ASP A 111 0.84 5.43 -17.25
CA ASP A 111 -0.35 5.74 -18.05
C ASP A 111 -1.65 5.39 -17.33
N LEU A 112 -1.70 4.24 -16.67
CA LEU A 112 -2.86 3.83 -15.88
C LEU A 112 -2.98 4.64 -14.59
N ALA A 113 -1.86 5.06 -13.99
CA ALA A 113 -1.86 5.90 -12.80
C ALA A 113 -2.48 7.28 -13.08
N LEU A 114 -2.33 7.81 -14.29
CA LEU A 114 -2.93 9.09 -14.70
C LEU A 114 -4.45 9.11 -14.54
N LEU A 115 -5.12 7.97 -14.72
CA LEU A 115 -6.56 7.85 -14.50
C LEU A 115 -6.96 8.18 -13.05
N SER A 116 -6.08 7.86 -12.09
CA SER A 116 -6.29 8.17 -10.67
C SER A 116 -6.06 9.65 -10.34
N ILE A 117 -5.22 10.35 -11.10
CA ILE A 117 -4.88 11.77 -10.87
C ILE A 117 -6.13 12.65 -10.93
N SER A 118 -7.03 12.39 -11.88
CA SER A 118 -8.31 13.11 -12.00
C SER A 118 -9.17 12.99 -10.72
N THR A 119 -9.11 11.84 -10.05
CA THR A 119 -9.84 11.61 -8.80
C THR A 119 -9.20 12.39 -7.65
N PHE A 120 -7.88 12.44 -7.57
CA PHE A 120 -7.19 13.26 -6.58
C PHE A 120 -7.44 14.75 -6.78
N GLN A 121 -7.45 15.24 -8.03
CA GLN A 121 -7.78 16.63 -8.34
C GLN A 121 -9.20 17.02 -7.88
N ARG A 122 -10.18 16.12 -8.05
CA ARG A 122 -11.53 16.34 -7.49
C ARG A 122 -11.51 16.36 -5.96
N ALA A 123 -10.80 15.42 -5.34
CA ALA A 123 -10.71 15.33 -3.88
C ALA A 123 -9.98 16.52 -3.23
N LEU A 124 -9.06 17.18 -3.96
CA LEU A 124 -8.42 18.43 -3.52
C LEU A 124 -9.40 19.61 -3.42
N LYS A 125 -10.56 19.53 -4.06
CA LYS A 125 -11.61 20.57 -4.02
C LYS A 125 -12.77 20.20 -3.09
N ASP A 126 -12.63 19.11 -2.34
CA ASP A 126 -13.68 18.63 -1.43
C ASP A 126 -13.88 19.64 -0.27
N PRO A 127 -15.12 19.88 0.19
CA PRO A 127 -15.37 20.78 1.33
C PRO A 127 -14.67 20.32 2.62
N ASN A 128 -14.43 19.02 2.78
CA ASN A 128 -13.77 18.46 3.96
C ASN A 128 -12.24 18.57 3.88
N GLN A 129 -11.66 19.31 4.83
CA GLN A 129 -10.21 19.51 4.96
C GLN A 129 -9.40 18.20 5.05
N PHE A 130 -9.95 17.14 5.67
CA PHE A 130 -9.25 15.86 5.80
C PHE A 130 -9.18 15.11 4.46
N ILE A 131 -10.20 15.26 3.62
CA ILE A 131 -10.21 14.68 2.26
C ILE A 131 -9.20 15.42 1.39
N ARG A 132 -9.19 16.76 1.40
CA ARG A 132 -8.21 17.57 0.67
C ARG A 132 -6.77 17.24 1.09
N ALA A 133 -6.49 17.22 2.38
CA ALA A 133 -5.17 16.89 2.90
C ALA A 133 -4.75 15.45 2.56
N SER A 134 -5.65 14.48 2.67
CA SER A 134 -5.38 13.09 2.27
C SER A 134 -5.05 12.99 0.78
N ALA A 135 -5.84 13.65 -0.08
CA ALA A 135 -5.59 13.69 -1.52
C ALA A 135 -4.22 14.30 -1.85
N LEU A 136 -3.86 15.41 -1.19
CA LEU A 136 -2.55 16.05 -1.37
C LEU A 136 -1.39 15.12 -0.96
N ARG A 137 -1.54 14.38 0.14
CA ARG A 137 -0.52 13.42 0.60
C ARG A 137 -0.29 12.30 -0.40
N VAL A 138 -1.35 11.80 -1.01
CA VAL A 138 -1.28 10.70 -1.98
C VAL A 138 -0.75 11.22 -3.31
N LEU A 139 -1.31 12.31 -3.83
CA LEU A 139 -0.85 12.96 -5.06
C LEU A 139 0.65 13.24 -5.00
N SER A 140 1.14 13.79 -3.87
CA SER A 140 2.56 14.06 -3.68
C SER A 140 3.45 12.84 -3.45
N SER A 141 2.87 11.67 -3.22
CA SER A 141 3.63 10.41 -3.09
C SER A 141 3.73 9.63 -4.41
N ILE A 142 3.00 10.04 -5.45
CA ILE A 142 3.08 9.44 -6.79
C ILE A 142 4.26 10.08 -7.53
N ARG A 143 5.29 9.29 -7.83
CA ARG A 143 6.52 9.78 -8.48
C ARG A 143 6.47 9.65 -10.00
N VAL A 144 5.48 10.29 -10.63
CA VAL A 144 5.33 10.31 -12.10
C VAL A 144 5.69 11.70 -12.62
N PRO A 145 6.77 11.90 -13.40
CA PRO A 145 7.23 13.24 -13.79
C PRO A 145 6.18 14.09 -14.51
N ILE A 146 5.33 13.48 -15.34
CA ILE A 146 4.29 14.19 -16.10
C ILE A 146 3.25 14.90 -15.20
N ILE A 147 3.12 14.49 -13.93
CA ILE A 147 2.17 15.11 -12.99
C ILE A 147 2.75 16.31 -12.23
N VAL A 148 4.03 16.64 -12.42
CA VAL A 148 4.70 17.75 -11.73
C VAL A 148 3.93 19.08 -11.83
N PRO A 149 3.46 19.52 -13.01
CA PRO A 149 2.69 20.76 -13.11
C PRO A 149 1.39 20.73 -12.30
N ILE A 150 0.72 19.58 -12.26
CA ILE A 150 -0.52 19.37 -11.50
C ILE A 150 -0.24 19.42 -10.00
N MET A 151 0.84 18.78 -9.55
CA MET A 151 1.26 18.78 -8.15
C MET A 151 1.68 20.18 -7.68
N MET A 152 2.40 20.94 -8.50
CA MET A 152 2.77 22.32 -8.20
C MET A 152 1.52 23.18 -7.95
N LEU A 153 0.52 23.10 -8.85
CA LEU A 153 -0.73 23.85 -8.69
C LEU A 153 -1.46 23.43 -7.40
N ALA A 154 -1.58 22.13 -7.14
CA ALA A 154 -2.19 21.60 -5.93
C ALA A 154 -1.49 22.09 -4.65
N ILE A 155 -0.16 22.18 -4.65
CA ILE A 155 0.61 22.70 -3.52
C ILE A 155 0.37 24.19 -3.32
N LYS A 156 0.34 24.99 -4.40
CA LYS A 156 0.05 26.43 -4.36
C LYS A 156 -1.34 26.70 -3.78
N GLU A 157 -2.36 25.97 -4.24
CA GLU A 157 -3.73 26.05 -3.72
C GLU A 157 -3.79 25.62 -2.24
N ALA A 158 -3.19 24.49 -1.90
CA ALA A 158 -3.21 23.95 -0.53
C ALA A 158 -2.45 24.83 0.47
N ALA A 159 -1.41 25.55 0.04
CA ALA A 159 -0.70 26.52 0.87
C ALA A 159 -1.54 27.76 1.21
N ALA A 160 -2.55 28.07 0.38
CA ALA A 160 -3.51 29.14 0.61
C ALA A 160 -4.85 28.64 1.19
N ASP A 161 -4.94 27.35 1.55
CA ASP A 161 -6.18 26.76 2.08
C ASP A 161 -6.59 27.42 3.41
N LEU A 162 -7.90 27.51 3.66
CA LEU A 162 -8.45 28.06 4.91
C LEU A 162 -8.04 27.24 6.15
N SER A 163 -7.89 25.93 5.99
CA SER A 163 -7.52 25.02 7.08
C SER A 163 -6.01 25.02 7.32
N PRO A 164 -5.57 25.28 8.58
CA PRO A 164 -4.18 25.08 8.98
C PRO A 164 -3.68 23.65 8.74
N TYR A 165 -4.56 22.65 8.82
CA TYR A 165 -4.21 21.25 8.61
C TYR A 165 -3.79 20.96 7.17
N VAL A 166 -4.49 21.58 6.20
CA VAL A 166 -4.15 21.44 4.78
C VAL A 166 -2.86 22.21 4.45
N ARG A 167 -2.69 23.43 4.98
CA ARG A 167 -1.44 24.21 4.83
C ARG A 167 -0.22 23.52 5.42
N LYS A 168 -0.39 22.88 6.59
CA LYS A 168 0.63 21.99 7.17
C LYS A 168 1.00 20.86 6.22
N THR A 169 0.00 20.28 5.56
CA THR A 169 0.19 19.17 4.63
C THR A 169 0.91 19.60 3.35
N SER A 170 0.66 20.81 2.84
CA SER A 170 1.36 21.33 1.65
C SER A 170 2.86 21.50 1.90
N ALA A 171 3.27 21.91 3.12
CA ALA A 171 4.68 21.98 3.48
C ALA A 171 5.41 20.63 3.33
N HIS A 172 4.76 19.51 3.65
CA HIS A 172 5.32 18.17 3.42
C HIS A 172 5.35 17.80 1.93
N ALA A 173 4.37 18.24 1.13
CA ALA A 173 4.30 17.97 -0.30
C ALA A 173 5.40 18.71 -1.09
N ILE A 174 5.79 19.92 -0.65
CA ILE A 174 6.90 20.70 -1.24
C ILE A 174 8.19 19.89 -1.32
N GLN A 175 8.54 19.17 -0.25
CA GLN A 175 9.76 18.36 -0.21
C GLN A 175 9.73 17.23 -1.24
N LYS A 176 8.58 16.59 -1.40
CA LYS A 176 8.40 15.49 -2.34
C LYS A 176 8.45 15.98 -3.78
N LEU A 177 7.84 17.14 -4.07
CA LEU A 177 7.92 17.75 -5.39
C LEU A 177 9.36 18.15 -5.74
N TYR A 178 10.09 18.79 -4.81
CA TYR A 178 11.50 19.10 -5.04
C TYR A 178 12.37 17.86 -5.30
N SER A 179 12.08 16.76 -4.59
CA SER A 179 12.78 15.49 -4.78
C SER A 179 12.44 14.81 -6.12
N LEU A 180 11.28 15.12 -6.70
CA LEU A 180 10.84 14.60 -8.01
C LEU A 180 11.37 15.44 -9.16
N ASP A 181 11.34 16.77 -9.02
CA ASP A 181 11.82 17.73 -10.00
C ASP A 181 12.43 18.95 -9.28
N ALA A 182 13.76 19.06 -9.35
CA ALA A 182 14.52 20.12 -8.71
C ALA A 182 14.37 21.48 -9.43
N ASP A 183 13.92 21.51 -10.68
CA ASP A 183 13.74 22.73 -11.47
C ASP A 183 12.54 23.56 -10.97
N GLN A 184 11.69 22.96 -10.12
CA GLN A 184 10.59 23.65 -9.46
C GLN A 184 11.02 24.52 -8.27
N LYS A 185 12.32 24.56 -7.95
CA LYS A 185 12.88 25.20 -6.74
C LYS A 185 12.40 26.64 -6.55
N GLU A 186 12.49 27.48 -7.57
CA GLU A 186 12.16 28.91 -7.47
C GLU A 186 10.69 29.09 -7.10
N GLN A 187 9.79 28.35 -7.77
CA GLN A 187 8.37 28.39 -7.47
C GLN A 187 8.04 27.82 -6.08
N LEU A 188 8.77 26.79 -5.63
CA LEU A 188 8.59 26.22 -4.29
C LEU A 188 9.03 27.21 -3.20
N ILE A 189 10.08 27.99 -3.43
CA ILE A 189 10.52 29.05 -2.51
C ILE A 189 9.40 30.07 -2.29
N GLU A 190 8.74 30.53 -3.35
CA GLU A 190 7.61 31.47 -3.22
C GLU A 190 6.48 30.90 -2.36
N VAL A 191 6.20 29.60 -2.46
CA VAL A 191 5.18 28.93 -1.64
C VAL A 191 5.63 28.87 -0.17
N ILE A 192 6.90 28.53 0.09
CA ILE A 192 7.46 28.48 1.44
C ILE A 192 7.39 29.86 2.10
N GLU A 193 7.76 30.93 1.39
CA GLU A 193 7.70 32.29 1.91
C GLU A 193 6.29 32.69 2.33
N LYS A 194 5.27 32.28 1.56
CA LYS A 194 3.86 32.49 1.93
C LYS A 194 3.51 31.72 3.21
N LEU A 195 3.91 30.46 3.32
CA LEU A 195 3.65 29.63 4.50
C LEU A 195 4.38 30.13 5.75
N LEU A 196 5.57 30.73 5.61
CA LEU A 196 6.32 31.32 6.72
C LEU A 196 5.65 32.59 7.29
N LYS A 197 4.80 33.26 6.53
CA LYS A 197 4.00 34.39 7.02
C LYS A 197 2.81 33.92 7.87
N ASP A 198 2.45 32.64 7.81
CA ASP A 198 1.36 32.06 8.57
C ASP A 198 1.84 31.44 9.90
N LYS A 199 1.45 32.06 11.01
CA LYS A 199 1.79 31.64 12.39
C LYS A 199 1.47 30.16 12.67
N SER A 200 0.43 29.61 12.06
CA SER A 200 0.00 28.22 12.29
C SER A 200 0.86 27.19 11.54
N THR A 201 1.53 27.59 10.45
CA THR A 201 2.35 26.70 9.61
C THR A 201 3.84 26.83 9.91
N VAL A 202 4.29 27.97 10.45
CA VAL A 202 5.69 28.23 10.87
C VAL A 202 6.24 27.17 11.81
N SER A 203 5.44 26.70 12.78
CA SER A 203 5.87 25.65 13.72
C SER A 203 6.17 24.32 13.02
N THR A 204 5.45 24.00 11.94
CA THR A 204 5.68 22.76 11.18
C THR A 204 6.86 22.91 10.23
N ILE A 205 7.04 24.06 9.57
CA ILE A 205 8.24 24.30 8.75
C ILE A 205 9.50 24.20 9.62
N ARG A 206 9.47 24.79 10.82
CA ARG A 206 10.55 24.66 11.80
C ARG A 206 10.73 23.20 12.25
N ALA A 207 9.66 22.48 12.56
CA ALA A 207 9.76 21.06 12.95
C ALA A 207 10.32 20.16 11.82
N LEU A 208 9.97 20.43 10.56
CA LEU A 208 10.54 19.77 9.39
C LEU A 208 12.05 20.05 9.26
N GLN A 209 12.49 21.27 9.56
CA GLN A 209 13.90 21.64 9.62
C GLN A 209 14.64 20.88 10.74
N TYR A 210 14.04 20.73 11.92
CA TYR A 210 14.63 19.96 13.04
C TYR A 210 14.68 18.44 12.77
N SER A 211 13.66 17.87 12.14
CA SER A 211 13.64 16.43 11.80
C SER A 211 14.74 16.05 10.80
N PHE A 212 15.21 17.01 10.00
CA PHE A 212 16.37 16.86 9.11
C PHE A 212 17.73 16.82 9.83
N HIS A 213 17.84 17.45 11.01
CA HIS A 213 19.09 17.48 11.78
C HIS A 213 19.36 16.19 12.57
N GLY A 214 18.34 15.34 12.78
CA GLY A 214 18.46 14.09 13.55
C GLY A 214 18.70 12.80 12.74
N GLY A 215 18.73 12.88 11.41
CA GLY A 215 18.86 11.69 10.55
C GLY A 215 19.73 11.99 9.34
N GLY A 216 21.00 11.60 9.40
CA GLY A 216 21.99 11.85 8.36
C GLY A 216 21.54 11.41 6.98
N ARG A 217 21.21 12.39 6.12
CA ARG A 217 21.34 12.38 4.65
C ARG A 217 21.30 13.85 4.17
N ARG A 218 22.36 14.24 3.42
CA ARG A 218 22.79 15.60 3.00
C ARG A 218 21.80 16.30 2.02
N PRO A 219 22.02 17.58 1.61
CA PRO A 219 21.71 18.80 2.36
C PRO A 219 20.90 19.79 1.49
N LEU A 220 19.66 20.09 1.88
CA LEU A 220 18.94 21.26 1.34
C LEU A 220 19.39 22.59 1.99
N GLU A 221 20.33 22.53 2.94
CA GLU A 221 20.75 23.67 3.75
C GLU A 221 21.60 24.73 3.04
N GLY A 222 22.30 24.40 1.95
CA GLY A 222 23.27 25.34 1.37
C GLY A 222 22.64 26.57 0.72
N ALA A 223 21.48 26.41 0.07
CA ALA A 223 20.91 27.45 -0.79
C ALA A 223 19.76 28.23 -0.15
N LEU A 224 19.01 27.61 0.77
CA LEU A 224 17.93 28.29 1.48
C LEU A 224 18.51 29.13 2.63
N VAL A 225 19.34 28.56 3.50
CA VAL A 225 19.84 29.27 4.70
C VAL A 225 20.75 30.46 4.36
N LYS A 226 21.62 30.33 3.34
CA LYS A 226 22.54 31.43 2.95
C LYS A 226 21.84 32.68 2.40
N ARG A 227 20.59 32.56 1.92
CA ARG A 227 19.79 33.72 1.48
C ARG A 227 18.87 34.29 2.58
N PHE A 228 18.82 33.64 3.75
CA PHE A 228 17.96 34.03 4.87
C PHE A 228 18.75 34.48 6.13
N SER A 229 20.08 34.59 6.06
CA SER A 229 20.95 35.13 7.14
C SER A 229 21.92 36.23 6.69
N SER A 230 21.66 36.85 5.54
CA SER A 230 22.26 38.13 5.12
C SER A 230 21.17 38.98 4.49
#